data_AF-A0A937PSB0-F1
#
_entry.id   AF-A0A937PSB0-F1
#
_cell.length_a   1.000
_cell.length_b   1.000
_cell.length_c   1.000
_cell.angle_alpha   90.00
_cell.angle_beta   90.00
_cell.angle_gamma   90.00
#
_symmetry.space_group_name_H-M   'P 1'
#
loop_
_entity.id
_entity.type
_entity.pdbx_description
1 polymer ?
#
loop_
_entity_poly.entity_id
_entity_poly.type
_entity_poly.pdbx_seq_one_letter_code
_entity_poly.pdbx_strand_id
1 'polypeptide(L)'
;MDRRWNRRELFAAAACAAAVISLVWACPAARAEDSPASRAAPGKGLRAGAHAIDITPTKFPVIVSGGFLERKASKVHDPLHARCLVLDDGAIRVAIAVVDTCLMPRDLLDRAKALAGKTTGIPADRILISATHTHTAPSVTGALGSGVEEGYARQLPGWIAKGIELAAKNLAPARAGWAVAKDFEHTHCRRWIRRPDRVGTDPFGQKTVRAMMHPGYQNPNYVGPAGPVDPDISMLSVQSTDGRPIALLANYSMH
;
A
#
# COMPACT_ATOMS: atom_id res chain seq x y z
N MET A 1 16.54 47.19 -31.78
CA MET A 1 15.30 47.98 -31.91
C MET A 1 14.51 47.80 -30.63
N ASP A 2 14.82 48.65 -29.65
CA ASP A 2 14.17 48.73 -28.35
C ASP A 2 12.77 49.35 -28.48
N ARG A 3 11.77 48.80 -27.80
CA ARG A 3 10.57 49.55 -27.41
C ARG A 3 10.28 49.35 -25.93
N ARG A 4 10.80 50.30 -25.14
CA ARG A 4 10.39 50.57 -23.77
C ARG A 4 9.02 51.24 -23.79
N TRP A 5 8.10 50.77 -22.96
CA TRP A 5 6.82 51.43 -22.71
C TRP A 5 7.00 52.59 -21.72
N ASN A 6 6.46 53.76 -22.04
CA ASN A 6 6.62 55.00 -21.27
C ASN A 6 5.38 55.30 -20.41
N ARG A 7 5.60 55.82 -19.21
CA ARG A 7 4.66 55.98 -18.08
C ARG A 7 3.64 57.13 -18.22
N ARG A 8 3.05 57.37 -19.38
CA ARG A 8 2.21 58.57 -19.60
C ARG A 8 0.76 58.37 -20.06
N GLU A 9 0.24 57.14 -20.03
CA GLU A 9 -1.20 56.91 -20.34
C GLU A 9 -2.01 56.41 -19.13
N LEU A 10 -1.56 56.80 -17.93
CA LEU A 10 -2.38 56.80 -16.73
C LEU A 10 -2.90 58.23 -16.53
N PHE A 11 -4.21 58.36 -16.30
CA PHE A 11 -4.98 59.53 -15.79
C PHE A 11 -5.77 60.39 -16.79
N ALA A 12 -6.96 59.92 -17.16
CA ALA A 12 -8.23 60.66 -17.25
C ALA A 12 -9.33 59.60 -17.51
N ALA A 13 -10.34 59.33 -16.69
CA ALA A 13 -11.24 60.25 -16.02
C ALA A 13 -11.82 59.62 -14.72
N ALA A 14 -11.85 60.41 -13.66
CA ALA A 14 -12.75 60.31 -12.51
C ALA A 14 -14.07 61.04 -12.87
N ALA A 15 -15.26 60.90 -12.30
CA ALA A 15 -15.81 60.27 -11.11
C ALA A 15 -17.35 60.27 -11.27
N CYS A 16 -18.07 59.30 -10.69
CA CYS A 16 -19.44 59.53 -10.20
C CYS A 16 -19.72 58.59 -9.02
N ALA A 17 -20.14 59.21 -7.92
CA ALA A 17 -20.53 58.70 -6.59
C ALA A 17 -21.55 57.54 -6.62
N ALA A 18 -21.85 56.77 -5.57
CA ALA A 18 -21.27 56.41 -4.28
C ALA A 18 -22.18 55.28 -3.73
N ALA A 19 -21.64 54.49 -2.78
CA ALA A 19 -22.36 53.64 -1.83
C ALA A 19 -23.06 52.36 -2.36
N VAL A 20 -22.35 51.23 -2.28
CA VAL A 20 -22.95 49.97 -1.76
C VAL A 20 -21.94 49.27 -0.85
N ILE A 21 -22.36 49.15 0.40
CA ILE A 21 -21.88 48.40 1.55
C ILE A 21 -20.90 47.26 1.26
N SER A 22 -19.74 47.33 1.92
CA SER A 22 -18.73 46.29 2.05
C SER A 22 -19.30 45.01 2.65
N LEU A 23 -19.30 43.91 1.91
CA LEU A 23 -19.30 42.54 2.46
C LEU A 23 -18.01 41.84 2.02
N VAL A 24 -16.91 42.20 2.69
CA VAL A 24 -15.70 41.38 2.69
C VAL A 24 -16.00 40.21 3.60
N TRP A 25 -16.28 39.04 3.01
CA TRP A 25 -16.19 37.78 3.73
C TRP A 25 -14.72 37.58 4.11
N ALA A 26 -14.39 37.97 5.34
CA ALA A 26 -13.20 37.49 6.02
C ALA A 26 -13.38 35.97 6.18
N CYS A 27 -12.76 35.20 5.29
CA CYS A 27 -12.58 33.76 5.49
C CYS A 27 -11.62 33.63 6.68
N PRO A 28 -12.06 33.17 7.88
CA PRO A 28 -11.12 32.90 8.94
C PRO A 28 -10.24 31.77 8.45
N ALA A 29 -8.93 31.98 8.42
CA ALA A 29 -7.98 30.88 8.35
C ALA A 29 -8.32 29.96 9.53
N ALA A 30 -9.02 28.86 9.24
CA ALA A 30 -9.26 27.81 10.20
C ALA A 30 -7.87 27.29 10.59
N ARG A 31 -7.40 27.71 11.76
CA ARG A 31 -6.39 26.95 12.49
C ARG A 31 -6.96 25.55 12.57
N ALA A 32 -6.21 24.57 12.05
CA ALA A 32 -6.43 23.19 12.38
C ALA A 32 -6.34 23.11 13.91
N GLU A 33 -7.49 23.09 14.58
CA GLU A 33 -7.53 22.66 15.96
C GLU A 33 -7.07 21.22 15.93
N ASP A 34 -5.92 20.96 16.56
CA ASP A 34 -5.50 19.61 16.91
C ASP A 34 -6.69 18.93 17.56
N SER A 35 -7.33 18.03 16.80
CA SER A 35 -8.28 17.09 17.39
C SER A 35 -7.57 16.46 18.57
N PRO A 36 -8.12 16.54 19.79
CA PRO A 36 -7.47 15.91 20.93
C PRO A 36 -7.45 14.43 20.60
N ALA A 37 -6.26 13.92 20.26
CA ALA A 37 -6.00 12.50 20.24
C ALA A 37 -6.50 11.99 21.58
N SER A 38 -7.60 11.21 21.54
CA SER A 38 -8.21 10.62 22.71
C SER A 38 -7.10 10.04 23.57
N ARG A 39 -6.78 10.71 24.67
CA ARG A 39 -5.71 10.30 25.57
C ARG A 39 -6.20 8.98 26.14
N ALA A 40 -5.66 7.88 25.62
CA ALA A 40 -6.00 6.55 26.07
C ALA A 40 -5.90 6.54 27.60
N ALA A 41 -6.93 6.01 28.27
CA ALA A 41 -6.86 5.72 29.69
C ALA A 41 -5.55 4.98 29.98
N PRO A 42 -4.90 5.17 31.14
CA PRO A 42 -3.59 4.59 31.42
C PRO A 42 -3.65 3.06 31.36
N GLY A 43 -3.42 2.52 30.16
CA GLY A 43 -3.34 1.10 29.88
C GLY A 43 -2.04 0.54 30.44
N LYS A 44 -1.93 -0.79 30.51
CA LYS A 44 -0.79 -1.52 31.08
C LYS A 44 0.52 -1.41 30.25
N GLY A 45 0.70 -0.31 29.51
CA GLY A 45 1.77 -0.12 28.53
C GLY A 45 1.52 -0.90 27.24
N LEU A 46 2.06 -0.42 26.11
CA LEU A 46 2.00 -1.13 24.84
C LEU A 46 2.77 -2.45 24.95
N ARG A 47 2.20 -3.51 24.40
CA ARG A 47 2.87 -4.80 24.17
C ARG A 47 2.86 -5.11 22.69
N ALA A 48 3.91 -5.78 22.24
CA ALA A 48 4.03 -6.22 20.86
C ALA A 48 4.71 -7.58 20.78
N GLY A 49 4.31 -8.35 19.78
CA GLY A 49 4.90 -9.64 19.45
C GLY A 49 4.90 -9.83 17.95
N ALA A 50 5.97 -10.43 17.43
CA ALA A 50 6.14 -10.65 16.01
C ALA A 50 6.60 -12.09 15.74
N HIS A 51 6.25 -12.58 14.56
CA HIS A 51 6.69 -13.89 14.08
C HIS A 51 6.64 -13.95 12.56
N ALA A 52 7.69 -14.51 11.92
CA ALA A 52 7.70 -14.83 10.50
C ALA A 52 7.61 -16.35 10.37
N ILE A 53 6.46 -16.85 9.92
CA ILE A 53 6.27 -18.29 9.67
C ILE A 53 6.64 -18.60 8.22
N ASP A 54 7.39 -19.68 8.01
CA ASP A 54 7.73 -20.19 6.69
C ASP A 54 6.48 -20.77 6.01
N ILE A 55 6.20 -20.31 4.80
CA ILE A 55 5.11 -20.75 3.93
C ILE A 55 5.65 -21.29 2.60
N THR A 56 6.92 -21.69 2.54
CA THR A 56 7.56 -22.17 1.32
C THR A 56 6.90 -23.48 0.85
N PRO A 57 6.53 -23.61 -0.45
CA PRO A 57 5.95 -24.83 -0.97
C PRO A 57 6.95 -25.99 -0.89
N THR A 58 6.47 -27.17 -0.48
CA THR A 58 7.29 -28.39 -0.36
C THR A 58 7.05 -29.39 -1.49
N LYS A 59 6.07 -29.15 -2.34
CA LYS A 59 5.72 -29.99 -3.50
C LYS A 59 5.87 -29.19 -4.77
N PHE A 60 6.53 -29.77 -5.77
CA PHE A 60 6.80 -29.15 -7.07
C PHE A 60 6.37 -30.08 -8.20
N PRO A 61 6.07 -29.55 -9.40
CA PRO A 61 6.04 -28.13 -9.74
C PRO A 61 4.81 -27.41 -9.17
N VAL A 62 4.92 -26.09 -8.93
CA VAL A 62 3.80 -25.23 -8.48
C VAL A 62 3.42 -24.21 -9.54
N ILE A 63 2.13 -23.92 -9.69
CA ILE A 63 1.66 -22.80 -10.51
C ILE A 63 2.07 -21.48 -9.84
N VAL A 64 2.62 -20.55 -10.61
CA VAL A 64 3.03 -19.22 -10.13
C VAL A 64 2.20 -18.14 -10.80
N SER A 65 1.73 -17.18 -10.00
CA SER A 65 0.99 -16.01 -10.50
C SER A 65 1.94 -14.85 -10.80
N GLY A 66 1.63 -14.05 -11.83
CA GLY A 66 2.36 -12.83 -12.15
C GLY A 66 2.86 -12.70 -13.59
N GLY A 67 2.87 -13.79 -14.36
CA GLY A 67 3.15 -13.73 -15.80
C GLY A 67 1.93 -13.29 -16.61
N PHE A 68 2.11 -13.03 -17.90
CA PHE A 68 0.99 -12.92 -18.86
C PHE A 68 0.43 -14.29 -19.26
N LEU A 69 1.23 -15.34 -19.07
CA LEU A 69 0.90 -16.72 -19.33
C LEU A 69 1.20 -17.54 -18.09
N GLU A 70 0.45 -18.62 -17.91
CA GLU A 70 0.70 -19.55 -16.83
C GLU A 70 2.13 -20.10 -16.92
N ARG A 71 2.82 -20.10 -15.79
CA ARG A 71 4.12 -20.73 -15.64
C ARG A 71 4.14 -21.55 -14.37
N LYS A 72 5.01 -22.56 -14.37
CA LYS A 72 5.29 -23.38 -13.20
C LYS A 72 6.72 -23.18 -12.71
N ALA A 73 6.90 -23.16 -11.40
CA ALA A 73 8.22 -23.19 -10.78
C ALA A 73 8.54 -24.61 -10.30
N SER A 74 9.80 -25.03 -10.44
CA SER A 74 10.30 -26.35 -10.01
C SER A 74 11.22 -26.30 -8.80
N LYS A 75 11.59 -25.10 -8.35
CA LYS A 75 12.50 -24.88 -7.22
C LYS A 75 12.17 -23.56 -6.50
N VAL A 76 12.67 -23.47 -5.28
CA VAL A 76 12.67 -22.24 -4.46
C VAL A 76 14.00 -21.53 -4.66
N HIS A 77 13.97 -20.20 -4.84
CA HIS A 77 15.17 -19.37 -4.75
C HIS A 77 15.33 -18.83 -3.33
N ASP A 78 14.32 -18.10 -2.84
CA ASP A 78 14.25 -17.58 -1.48
C ASP A 78 13.02 -18.15 -0.75
N PRO A 79 13.11 -18.41 0.57
CA PRO A 79 11.96 -18.85 1.36
C PRO A 79 10.86 -17.78 1.42
N LEU A 80 9.61 -18.24 1.39
CA LEU A 80 8.43 -17.39 1.47
C LEU A 80 7.91 -17.34 2.91
N HIS A 81 7.40 -16.19 3.35
CA HIS A 81 6.91 -16.03 4.72
C HIS A 81 5.53 -15.38 4.79
N ALA A 82 4.79 -15.71 5.86
CA ALA A 82 3.77 -14.83 6.42
C ALA A 82 4.35 -14.14 7.67
N ARG A 83 4.57 -12.83 7.58
CA ARG A 83 5.16 -12.01 8.65
C ARG A 83 4.05 -11.35 9.44
N CYS A 84 3.92 -11.73 10.71
CA CYS A 84 2.82 -11.35 11.57
C CYS A 84 3.31 -10.45 12.71
N LEU A 85 2.59 -9.36 12.94
CA LEU A 85 2.77 -8.42 14.05
C LEU A 85 1.46 -8.34 14.84
N VAL A 86 1.53 -8.49 16.15
CA VAL A 86 0.41 -8.31 17.07
C VAL A 86 0.75 -7.17 18.03
N LEU A 87 -0.17 -6.22 18.16
CA LEU A 87 -0.08 -5.08 19.07
C LEU A 87 -1.22 -5.15 20.09
N ASP A 88 -0.93 -4.84 21.34
CA ASP A 88 -1.86 -4.95 22.47
C ASP A 88 -1.65 -3.78 23.45
N ASP A 89 -2.67 -2.96 23.68
CA ASP A 89 -2.63 -1.84 24.65
C ASP A 89 -3.18 -2.20 26.04
N GLY A 90 -3.57 -3.47 26.24
CA GLY A 90 -4.23 -4.00 27.43
C GLY A 90 -5.76 -4.04 27.35
N ALA A 91 -6.37 -3.35 26.38
CA ALA A 91 -7.82 -3.35 26.13
C ALA A 91 -8.17 -3.89 24.73
N ILE A 92 -7.36 -3.53 23.74
CA ILE A 92 -7.53 -3.87 22.33
C ILE A 92 -6.27 -4.56 21.84
N ARG A 93 -6.47 -5.69 21.16
CA ARG A 93 -5.44 -6.37 20.39
C ARG A 93 -5.77 -6.29 18.90
N VAL A 94 -4.76 -5.97 18.11
CA VAL A 94 -4.82 -5.96 16.64
C VAL A 94 -3.72 -6.84 16.06
N ALA A 95 -3.94 -7.41 14.88
CA ALA A 95 -2.96 -8.19 14.15
C ALA A 95 -2.78 -7.66 12.73
N ILE A 96 -1.54 -7.65 12.26
CA ILE A 96 -1.16 -7.35 10.87
C ILE A 96 -0.36 -8.54 10.35
N ALA A 97 -0.73 -9.10 9.21
CA ALA A 97 0.02 -10.14 8.54
C ALA A 97 0.34 -9.72 7.09
N VAL A 98 1.62 -9.74 6.72
CA VAL A 98 2.09 -9.49 5.36
C VAL A 98 2.59 -10.82 4.77
N VAL A 99 1.98 -11.26 3.69
CA VAL A 99 2.13 -12.60 3.13
C VAL A 99 2.84 -12.54 1.78
N ASP A 100 3.88 -13.36 1.61
CA ASP A 100 4.63 -13.48 0.36
C ASP A 100 3.80 -14.23 -0.70
N THR A 101 2.89 -13.51 -1.36
CA THR A 101 2.07 -13.99 -2.48
C THR A 101 1.66 -12.83 -3.39
N CYS A 102 1.12 -13.13 -4.57
CA CYS A 102 0.66 -12.12 -5.52
C CYS A 102 -0.67 -11.49 -5.08
N LEU A 103 -1.69 -12.32 -4.89
CA LEU A 103 -3.06 -11.92 -4.62
C LEU A 103 -3.69 -12.94 -3.68
N MET A 104 -4.64 -12.52 -2.84
CA MET A 104 -5.42 -13.42 -2.00
C MET A 104 -6.92 -13.11 -2.15
N PRO A 105 -7.77 -14.10 -2.41
CA PRO A 105 -9.19 -13.90 -2.54
C PRO A 105 -9.82 -13.72 -1.14
N ARG A 106 -10.98 -13.04 -1.09
CA ARG A 106 -11.66 -12.69 0.17
C ARG A 106 -11.93 -13.91 1.05
N ASP A 107 -12.39 -15.02 0.47
CA ASP A 107 -12.72 -16.24 1.21
C ASP A 107 -11.49 -16.85 1.92
N LEU A 108 -10.31 -16.78 1.30
CA LEU A 108 -9.05 -17.21 1.89
C LEU A 108 -8.72 -16.35 3.13
N LEU A 109 -8.84 -15.03 2.98
CA LEU A 109 -8.62 -14.07 4.07
C LEU A 109 -9.61 -14.28 5.22
N ASP A 110 -10.90 -14.45 4.91
CA ASP A 110 -11.95 -14.66 5.92
C ASP A 110 -11.71 -15.97 6.69
N ARG A 111 -11.30 -17.05 6.01
CA ARG A 111 -10.88 -18.31 6.67
C ARG A 111 -9.67 -18.10 7.58
N ALA A 112 -8.65 -17.39 7.13
CA ALA A 112 -7.45 -17.11 7.94
C ALA A 112 -7.80 -16.31 9.19
N LYS A 113 -8.63 -15.26 9.06
CA LYS A 113 -9.12 -14.44 10.17
C LYS A 113 -9.95 -15.25 11.16
N ALA A 114 -10.85 -16.12 10.68
CA ALA A 114 -11.65 -16.97 11.54
C ALA A 114 -10.80 -17.96 12.34
N LEU A 115 -9.79 -18.57 11.71
CA LEU A 115 -8.84 -19.48 12.39
C LEU A 115 -8.00 -18.74 13.42
N ALA A 116 -7.45 -17.57 13.07
CA ALA A 116 -6.65 -16.75 13.97
C ALA A 116 -7.48 -16.24 15.17
N GLY A 117 -8.73 -15.83 14.94
CA GLY A 117 -9.62 -15.39 16.01
C GLY A 117 -9.91 -16.49 17.04
N LYS A 118 -10.08 -17.75 16.59
CA LYS A 118 -10.27 -18.90 17.49
C LYS A 118 -9.07 -19.16 18.40
N THR A 119 -7.84 -18.97 17.91
CA THR A 119 -6.62 -19.29 18.68
C THR A 119 -6.10 -18.13 19.50
N THR A 120 -6.40 -16.89 19.11
CA THR A 120 -5.84 -15.67 19.74
C THR A 120 -6.85 -14.81 20.48
N GLY A 121 -8.14 -15.00 20.22
CA GLY A 121 -9.22 -14.12 20.70
C GLY A 121 -9.30 -12.77 19.99
N ILE A 122 -8.46 -12.50 18.97
CA ILE A 122 -8.51 -11.25 18.20
C ILE A 122 -9.70 -11.31 17.24
N PRO A 123 -10.67 -10.37 17.30
CA PRO A 123 -11.81 -10.38 16.39
C PRO A 123 -11.37 -10.04 14.95
N ALA A 124 -12.12 -10.55 13.97
CA ALA A 124 -11.74 -10.51 12.55
C ALA A 124 -11.62 -9.09 11.96
N ASP A 125 -12.35 -8.13 12.54
CA ASP A 125 -12.30 -6.70 12.21
C ASP A 125 -11.04 -5.99 12.75
N ARG A 126 -10.27 -6.66 13.62
CA ARG A 126 -8.97 -6.22 14.16
C ARG A 126 -7.78 -6.98 13.57
N ILE A 127 -8.02 -7.73 12.48
CA ILE A 127 -6.97 -8.46 11.76
C ILE A 127 -6.87 -7.90 10.35
N LEU A 128 -5.71 -7.33 10.01
CA LEU A 128 -5.34 -6.92 8.66
C LEU A 128 -4.41 -7.97 8.06
N ILE A 129 -4.70 -8.40 6.83
CA ILE A 129 -3.86 -9.33 6.08
C ILE A 129 -3.64 -8.73 4.70
N SER A 130 -2.38 -8.61 4.27
CA SER A 130 -1.99 -8.11 2.96
C SER A 130 -1.05 -9.08 2.25
N ALA A 131 -1.00 -8.96 0.92
CA ALA A 131 -0.01 -9.62 0.09
C ALA A 131 1.15 -8.66 -0.20
N THR A 132 2.37 -9.17 -0.38
CA THR A 132 3.50 -8.37 -0.91
C THR A 132 3.36 -8.07 -2.40
N HIS A 133 2.43 -8.74 -3.07
CA HIS A 133 2.25 -8.68 -4.53
C HIS A 133 3.42 -9.28 -5.32
N THR A 134 4.12 -10.27 -4.78
CA THR A 134 5.21 -10.93 -5.51
C THR A 134 4.72 -11.79 -6.69
N HIS A 135 5.33 -11.60 -7.86
CA HIS A 135 5.06 -12.34 -9.11
C HIS A 135 5.82 -13.68 -9.21
N THR A 136 6.41 -14.16 -8.11
CA THR A 136 7.26 -15.38 -8.08
C THR A 136 6.87 -16.41 -7.02
N ALA A 137 5.70 -16.26 -6.39
CA ALA A 137 5.15 -17.18 -5.39
C ALA A 137 4.01 -18.07 -5.94
N PRO A 138 3.67 -19.19 -5.27
CA PRO A 138 2.53 -20.02 -5.65
C PRO A 138 1.24 -19.22 -5.82
N SER A 139 0.49 -19.51 -6.88
CA SER A 139 -0.77 -18.87 -7.20
C SER A 139 -1.87 -19.34 -6.26
N VAL A 140 -2.46 -18.46 -5.45
CA VAL A 140 -3.56 -18.82 -4.52
C VAL A 140 -4.94 -18.35 -4.98
N THR A 141 -5.00 -17.70 -6.14
CA THR A 141 -6.23 -17.31 -6.82
C THR A 141 -5.97 -17.16 -8.31
N GLY A 142 -6.98 -17.42 -9.14
CA GLY A 142 -6.84 -17.28 -10.59
C GLY A 142 -6.61 -15.82 -10.96
N ALA A 143 -5.46 -15.52 -11.55
CA ALA A 143 -5.08 -14.16 -11.92
C ALA A 143 -4.07 -14.16 -13.06
N LEU A 144 -4.19 -13.16 -13.95
CA LEU A 144 -3.24 -12.92 -15.04
C LEU A 144 -3.01 -14.14 -15.95
N GLY A 145 -4.05 -14.95 -16.16
CA GLY A 145 -3.95 -16.17 -16.98
C GLY A 145 -3.35 -17.38 -16.28
N SER A 146 -2.96 -17.28 -15.00
CA SER A 146 -2.54 -18.42 -14.18
C SER A 146 -3.73 -19.02 -13.42
N GLY A 147 -3.78 -20.35 -13.35
CA GLY A 147 -4.69 -21.09 -12.47
C GLY A 147 -4.32 -21.00 -10.98
N VAL A 148 -5.03 -21.76 -10.14
CA VAL A 148 -4.80 -21.84 -8.70
C VAL A 148 -3.94 -23.06 -8.36
N GLU A 149 -2.92 -22.87 -7.53
CA GLU A 149 -2.22 -23.97 -6.86
C GLU A 149 -3.04 -24.44 -5.65
N GLU A 150 -4.02 -25.27 -5.95
CA GLU A 150 -5.08 -25.73 -5.05
C GLU A 150 -4.59 -26.27 -3.70
N GLY A 151 -3.53 -27.10 -3.71
CA GLY A 151 -2.97 -27.67 -2.48
C GLY A 151 -2.40 -26.60 -1.55
N TYR A 152 -1.69 -25.63 -2.13
CA TYR A 152 -1.08 -24.53 -1.41
C TYR A 152 -2.12 -23.52 -0.91
N ALA A 153 -3.07 -23.14 -1.78
CA ALA A 153 -4.16 -22.22 -1.45
C ALA A 153 -5.05 -22.73 -0.31
N ARG A 154 -5.26 -24.05 -0.22
CA ARG A 154 -6.00 -24.66 0.90
C ARG A 154 -5.27 -24.57 2.23
N GLN A 155 -3.94 -24.67 2.24
CA GLN A 155 -3.13 -24.68 3.46
C GLN A 155 -2.82 -23.27 3.98
N LEU A 156 -2.67 -22.29 3.08
CA LEU A 156 -2.22 -20.95 3.40
C LEU A 156 -2.99 -20.25 4.55
N PRO A 157 -4.33 -20.32 4.65
CA PRO A 157 -5.07 -19.77 5.80
C PRO A 157 -4.60 -20.29 7.15
N GLY A 158 -4.28 -21.58 7.23
CA GLY A 158 -3.80 -22.22 8.45
C GLY A 158 -2.43 -21.70 8.86
N TRP A 159 -1.52 -21.52 7.90
CA TRP A 159 -0.20 -20.94 8.17
C TRP A 159 -0.27 -19.49 8.59
N ILE A 160 -1.09 -18.65 7.93
CA ILE A 160 -1.29 -17.26 8.32
C ILE A 160 -1.83 -17.18 9.76
N ALA A 161 -2.87 -17.97 10.07
CA ALA A 161 -3.44 -18.02 11.41
C ALA A 161 -2.42 -18.49 12.46
N LYS A 162 -1.57 -19.47 12.11
CA LYS A 162 -0.50 -19.95 12.98
C LYS A 162 0.57 -18.89 13.22
N GLY A 163 0.94 -18.13 12.19
CA GLY A 163 1.87 -17.00 12.31
C GLY A 163 1.35 -15.93 13.27
N ILE A 164 0.05 -15.59 13.18
CA ILE A 164 -0.61 -14.65 14.09
C ILE A 164 -0.66 -15.21 15.52
N GLU A 165 -0.95 -16.49 15.70
CA GLU A 165 -0.92 -17.16 17.01
C GLU A 165 0.46 -17.08 17.66
N LEU A 166 1.52 -17.38 16.89
CA LEU A 166 2.90 -17.33 17.39
C LEU A 166 3.34 -15.89 17.70
N ALA A 167 2.95 -14.92 16.88
CA ALA A 167 3.19 -13.51 17.17
C ALA A 167 2.47 -13.07 18.46
N ALA A 168 1.23 -13.51 18.69
CA ALA A 168 0.50 -13.23 19.93
C ALA A 168 1.15 -13.88 21.17
N LYS A 169 1.71 -15.08 21.04
CA LYS A 169 2.48 -15.74 22.10
C LYS A 169 3.76 -15.01 22.46
N ASN A 170 4.33 -14.28 21.50
CA ASN A 170 5.56 -13.50 21.67
C ASN A 170 5.33 -12.08 22.24
N LEU A 171 4.11 -11.75 22.71
CA LEU A 171 3.80 -10.42 23.26
C LEU A 171 4.68 -10.06 24.47
N ALA A 172 5.51 -9.03 24.31
CA ALA A 172 6.35 -8.46 25.37
C ALA A 172 6.09 -6.95 25.50
N PRO A 173 6.41 -6.32 26.65
CA PRO A 173 6.38 -4.86 26.79
C PRO A 173 7.16 -4.18 25.68
N ALA A 174 6.56 -3.17 25.06
CA ALA A 174 7.05 -2.56 23.84
C ALA A 174 6.85 -1.04 23.80
N ARG A 175 7.61 -0.41 22.93
CA ARG A 175 7.41 0.96 22.46
C ARG A 175 7.37 0.94 20.94
N ALA A 176 6.70 1.91 20.35
CA ALA A 176 6.62 2.08 18.92
C ALA A 176 6.95 3.52 18.53
N GLY A 177 7.56 3.67 17.35
CA GLY A 177 7.78 4.95 16.70
C GLY A 177 7.47 4.81 15.21
N TRP A 178 7.15 5.91 14.56
CA TRP A 178 6.86 5.92 13.13
C TRP A 178 7.63 7.03 12.44
N ALA A 179 7.87 6.84 11.14
CA ALA A 179 8.50 7.83 10.29
C ALA A 179 7.99 7.68 8.86
N VAL A 180 8.14 8.75 8.08
CA VAL A 180 7.95 8.72 6.62
C VAL A 180 9.24 9.22 5.99
N ALA A 181 9.79 8.44 5.07
CA ALA A 181 10.90 8.83 4.22
C ALA A 181 10.41 8.98 2.78
N LYS A 182 11.11 9.75 1.96
CA LYS A 182 10.80 9.90 0.53
C LYS A 182 11.87 9.23 -0.31
N ASP A 183 11.43 8.35 -1.20
CA ASP A 183 12.28 7.68 -2.19
C ASP A 183 11.72 7.91 -3.59
N PHE A 184 12.21 8.95 -4.25
CA PHE A 184 11.86 9.25 -5.64
C PHE A 184 12.65 8.42 -6.65
N GLU A 185 13.77 7.83 -6.24
CA GLU A 185 14.70 7.18 -7.15
C GLU A 185 14.18 5.82 -7.58
N HIS A 186 13.54 5.08 -6.68
CA HIS A 186 13.15 3.69 -6.95
C HIS A 186 11.66 3.54 -7.32
N THR A 187 10.85 4.59 -7.23
CA THR A 187 9.44 4.55 -7.64
C THR A 187 9.21 5.19 -8.99
N HIS A 188 8.49 4.49 -9.87
CA HIS A 188 8.23 4.95 -11.23
C HIS A 188 6.79 4.67 -11.66
N CYS A 189 6.14 5.67 -12.24
CA CYS A 189 4.83 5.49 -12.86
C CYS A 189 5.00 4.73 -14.18
N ARG A 190 4.69 3.43 -14.17
CA ARG A 190 4.78 2.57 -15.36
C ARG A 190 3.68 2.80 -16.40
N ARG A 191 2.69 3.65 -16.12
CA ARG A 191 1.62 4.00 -17.08
C ARG A 191 2.06 5.24 -17.87
N TRP A 192 2.18 5.11 -19.18
CA TRP A 192 2.67 6.18 -20.06
C TRP A 192 1.57 6.69 -20.98
N ILE A 193 1.53 8.01 -21.20
CA ILE A 193 0.58 8.70 -22.06
C ILE A 193 1.05 8.61 -23.52
N ARG A 194 0.15 8.22 -24.41
CA ARG A 194 0.35 8.25 -25.86
C ARG A 194 0.25 9.67 -26.38
N ARG A 195 1.02 9.99 -27.42
CA ARG A 195 0.85 11.24 -28.17
C ARG A 195 -0.58 11.35 -28.72
N PRO A 196 -1.14 12.57 -28.79
CA PRO A 196 -2.49 12.79 -29.33
C PRO A 196 -2.68 12.28 -30.78
N ASP A 197 -1.62 12.28 -31.60
CA ASP A 197 -1.62 11.78 -32.98
C ASP A 197 -1.25 10.28 -33.10
N ARG A 198 -1.12 9.58 -31.96
CA ARG A 198 -0.77 8.15 -31.87
C ARG A 198 -1.72 7.41 -30.94
N VAL A 199 -2.98 7.84 -30.84
CA VAL A 199 -4.01 7.13 -30.07
C VAL A 199 -4.17 5.71 -30.62
N GLY A 200 -4.10 4.72 -29.71
CA GLY A 200 -4.24 3.31 -30.06
C GLY A 200 -5.69 2.92 -30.30
N THR A 201 -5.87 1.77 -30.95
CA THR A 201 -7.20 1.16 -31.13
C THR A 201 -7.52 0.28 -29.91
N ASP A 202 -8.72 0.43 -29.35
CA ASP A 202 -9.20 -0.42 -28.27
C ASP A 202 -9.72 -1.77 -28.78
N PRO A 203 -10.04 -2.73 -27.88
CA PRO A 203 -10.57 -4.03 -28.27
C PRO A 203 -11.91 -3.99 -29.03
N PHE A 204 -12.58 -2.83 -29.10
CA PHE A 204 -13.83 -2.62 -29.83
C PHE A 204 -13.62 -1.91 -31.18
N GLY A 205 -12.36 -1.73 -31.59
CA GLY A 205 -12.01 -1.11 -32.86
C GLY A 205 -11.98 0.43 -32.85
N GLN A 206 -12.21 1.08 -31.72
CA GLN A 206 -12.27 2.54 -31.64
C GLN A 206 -10.92 3.15 -31.24
N LYS A 207 -10.64 4.37 -31.72
CA LYS A 207 -9.40 5.10 -31.39
C LYS A 207 -9.51 5.79 -30.03
N THR A 208 -9.44 5.03 -28.94
CA THR A 208 -9.62 5.54 -27.57
C THR A 208 -8.44 5.28 -26.64
N VAL A 209 -7.46 4.44 -27.02
CA VAL A 209 -6.34 4.07 -26.14
C VAL A 209 -5.33 5.22 -26.03
N ARG A 210 -5.38 5.93 -24.90
CA ARG A 210 -4.53 7.11 -24.61
C ARG A 210 -3.34 6.82 -23.70
N ALA A 211 -3.26 5.64 -23.09
CA ALA A 211 -2.15 5.27 -22.21
C ALA A 211 -1.85 3.77 -22.27
N MET A 212 -0.63 3.37 -21.90
CA MET A 212 -0.20 1.97 -21.84
C MET A 212 0.78 1.73 -20.69
N MET A 213 0.73 0.55 -20.07
CA MET A 213 1.65 0.15 -18.98
C MET A 213 3.01 -0.37 -19.47
N HIS A 214 3.12 -0.73 -20.76
CA HIS A 214 4.31 -1.30 -21.38
C HIS A 214 4.55 -0.61 -22.72
N PRO A 215 4.99 0.66 -22.73
CA PRO A 215 5.19 1.41 -23.97
C PRO A 215 6.37 0.87 -24.83
N GLY A 216 7.26 0.05 -24.26
CA GLY A 216 8.53 -0.32 -24.87
C GLY A 216 9.61 0.74 -24.61
N TYR A 217 10.87 0.34 -24.74
CA TYR A 217 12.02 1.21 -24.46
C TYR A 217 12.10 2.37 -25.47
N GLN A 218 12.21 3.61 -24.98
CA GLN A 218 12.33 4.84 -25.78
C GLN A 218 11.31 4.97 -26.92
N ASN A 219 10.07 4.52 -26.71
CA ASN A 219 9.06 4.52 -27.77
C ASN A 219 8.59 5.96 -28.10
N PRO A 220 8.78 6.44 -29.35
CA PRO A 220 8.45 7.83 -29.73
C PRO A 220 6.94 8.12 -29.80
N ASN A 221 6.09 7.11 -29.63
CA ASN A 221 4.64 7.27 -29.58
C ASN A 221 4.12 7.75 -28.21
N TYR A 222 4.98 7.85 -27.20
CA TYR A 222 4.60 8.21 -25.83
C TYR A 222 5.30 9.50 -25.38
N VAL A 223 4.62 10.32 -24.58
CA VAL A 223 5.10 11.65 -24.16
C VAL A 223 5.66 11.68 -22.73
N GLY A 224 5.28 10.71 -21.89
CA GLY A 224 5.72 10.66 -20.50
C GLY A 224 4.81 9.83 -19.61
N PRO A 225 5.15 9.69 -18.32
CA PRO A 225 4.31 9.03 -17.33
C PRO A 225 2.97 9.75 -17.14
N ALA A 226 1.94 8.99 -16.77
CA ALA A 226 0.56 9.44 -16.69
C ALA A 226 0.18 10.13 -15.38
N GLY A 227 1.10 10.25 -14.44
CA GLY A 227 0.86 10.86 -13.15
C GLY A 227 2.10 10.87 -12.27
N PRO A 228 2.00 11.50 -11.10
CA PRO A 228 3.06 11.45 -10.11
C PRO A 228 3.24 10.03 -9.60
N VAL A 229 4.38 9.82 -8.96
CA VAL A 229 4.67 8.66 -8.14
C VAL A 229 4.31 8.97 -6.69
N ASP A 230 4.07 7.92 -5.91
CA ASP A 230 4.02 8.02 -4.45
C ASP A 230 5.40 7.61 -3.90
N PRO A 231 6.24 8.58 -3.49
CA PRO A 231 7.59 8.32 -2.99
C PRO A 231 7.60 7.97 -1.50
N ASP A 232 6.47 8.04 -0.81
CA ASP A 232 6.44 7.94 0.64
C ASP A 232 6.63 6.48 1.07
N ILE A 233 7.71 6.24 1.82
CA ILE A 233 7.95 5.01 2.57
C ILE A 233 7.50 5.26 4.00
N SER A 234 6.31 4.79 4.34
CA SER A 234 5.78 4.88 5.70
C SER A 234 6.27 3.70 6.53
N MET A 235 6.83 3.96 7.71
CA MET A 235 7.45 2.95 8.55
C MET A 235 6.92 3.00 9.99
N LEU A 236 6.67 1.83 10.57
CA LEU A 236 6.41 1.61 11.98
C LEU A 236 7.53 0.73 12.55
N SER A 237 8.33 1.29 13.46
CA SER A 237 9.34 0.57 14.22
C SER A 237 8.79 0.19 15.59
N VAL A 238 8.92 -1.09 15.95
CA VAL A 238 8.48 -1.62 17.24
C VAL A 238 9.66 -2.27 17.94
N GLN A 239 9.90 -1.86 19.18
CA GLN A 239 11.01 -2.32 20.00
C GLN A 239 10.51 -2.71 21.38
N SER A 240 11.20 -3.61 22.07
CA SER A 240 10.98 -3.81 23.50
C SER A 240 11.46 -2.60 24.30
N THR A 241 11.06 -2.53 25.57
CA THR A 241 11.40 -1.41 26.47
C THR A 241 12.91 -1.28 26.73
N ASP A 242 13.69 -2.35 26.57
CA ASP A 242 15.16 -2.36 26.62
C ASP A 242 15.84 -1.99 25.29
N GLY A 243 15.06 -1.82 24.20
CA GLY A 243 15.55 -1.42 22.88
C GLY A 243 15.90 -2.52 21.90
N ARG A 244 15.68 -3.79 22.25
CA ARG A 244 15.77 -4.87 21.27
C ARG A 244 14.67 -4.71 20.18
N PRO A 245 15.00 -4.84 18.88
CA PRO A 245 14.00 -4.81 17.81
C PRO A 245 12.99 -5.96 17.93
N ILE A 246 11.71 -5.65 17.72
CA ILE A 246 10.62 -6.64 17.62
C ILE A 246 10.16 -6.76 16.16
N ALA A 247 9.84 -5.63 15.53
CA ALA A 247 9.37 -5.59 14.16
C ALA A 247 9.65 -4.23 13.49
N LEU A 248 9.76 -4.28 12.17
CA LEU A 248 9.68 -3.12 11.30
C LEU A 248 8.62 -3.42 10.24
N LEU A 249 7.57 -2.61 10.20
CA LEU A 249 6.54 -2.68 9.17
C LEU A 249 6.71 -1.45 8.28
N ALA A 250 6.86 -1.66 6.97
CA ALA A 250 6.96 -0.60 6.00
C ALA A 250 5.89 -0.76 4.92
N ASN A 251 5.36 0.37 4.44
CA ASN A 251 4.52 0.45 3.26
C ASN A 251 5.22 1.30 2.21
N TYR A 252 5.40 0.73 1.02
CA TYR A 252 6.00 1.40 -0.13
C TYR A 252 5.28 0.98 -1.42
N SER A 253 4.90 1.95 -2.24
CA SER A 253 4.02 1.79 -3.40
C SER A 253 4.79 1.26 -4.63
N MET A 254 5.15 -0.03 -4.61
CA MET A 254 5.97 -0.69 -5.63
C MET A 254 5.41 -2.07 -6.03
N HIS A 255 5.63 -2.47 -7.29
CA HIS A 255 5.36 -3.83 -7.79
C HIS A 255 6.59 -4.71 -7.65
#